data_AF-A0AAU2M1V0-F1
#
_entry.id   AF-A0AAU2M1V0-F1
#
_cell.length_a   1.000
_cell.length_b   1.000
_cell.length_c   1.000
_cell.angle_alpha   90.00
_cell.angle_beta   90.00
_cell.angle_gamma   90.00
#
_symmetry.space_group_name_H-M   'P 1'
#
loop_
_entity.id
_entity.type
_entity.pdbx_description
1 polymer ?
#
loop_
_entity_poly.entity_id
_entity_poly.type
_entity_poly.pdbx_seq_one_letter_code
_entity_poly.pdbx_strand_id
1 'polypeptide(L)'
;MSSLLSSSDLAHEDKVVWLEDPEELDYVRQALDKTPRRRGKPRYHRDGRMIGFTELGDTAEADPDSGLQKRRVFYLLPHDRDAEPHGLYREGAPGEAVDPRTIGPRQVGRKTERSQRGLSTPTVA
;
A
#
# COMPACT_ATOMS: atom_id res chain seq x y z
N MET A 1 -9.35 -11.65 -7.05
CA MET A 1 -7.87 -11.72 -7.17
C MET A 1 -7.29 -10.99 -5.97
N SER A 2 -6.80 -11.74 -4.98
CA SER A 2 -6.38 -11.23 -3.66
C SER A 2 -4.95 -10.68 -3.68
N SER A 3 -4.70 -9.60 -2.96
CA SER A 3 -3.41 -8.92 -2.80
C SER A 3 -2.83 -9.22 -1.42
N LEU A 4 -2.44 -10.47 -1.17
CA LEU A 4 -1.74 -11.03 0.00
C LEU A 4 -2.28 -10.77 1.43
N LEU A 5 -2.98 -9.67 1.69
CA LEU A 5 -3.56 -9.31 2.98
C LEU A 5 -5.01 -9.77 3.07
N SER A 6 -5.44 -10.10 4.28
CA SER A 6 -6.82 -10.46 4.61
C SER A 6 -7.53 -9.30 5.31
N SER A 7 -8.86 -9.31 5.33
CA SER A 7 -9.64 -8.30 6.06
C SER A 7 -9.34 -8.29 7.56
N SER A 8 -8.99 -9.45 8.15
CA SER A 8 -8.61 -9.56 9.56
C SER A 8 -7.30 -8.83 9.87
N ASP A 9 -6.35 -8.78 8.93
CA ASP A 9 -5.10 -8.04 9.12
C ASP A 9 -5.31 -6.54 9.25
N LEU A 10 -6.45 -6.04 8.75
CA LEU A 10 -6.75 -4.62 8.62
C LEU A 10 -7.87 -4.17 9.58
N ALA A 11 -8.39 -5.07 10.41
CA ALA A 11 -9.62 -4.84 11.18
C ALA A 11 -9.56 -3.61 12.10
N HIS A 12 -8.37 -3.24 12.55
CA HIS A 12 -8.15 -2.13 13.48
C HIS A 12 -7.70 -0.83 12.83
N GLU A 13 -7.65 -0.76 11.50
CA GLU A 13 -7.32 0.49 10.81
C GLU A 13 -8.39 1.56 11.08
N ASP A 14 -7.92 2.78 11.31
CA ASP A 14 -8.75 3.96 11.59
C ASP A 14 -8.78 4.89 10.37
N LYS A 15 -7.59 5.26 9.87
CA LYS A 15 -7.45 6.10 8.66
C LYS A 15 -6.24 5.72 7.84
N VAL A 16 -6.29 6.06 6.56
CA VAL A 16 -5.17 6.05 5.63
C VAL A 16 -4.54 7.44 5.60
N VAL A 17 -3.23 7.51 5.67
CA VAL A 17 -2.44 8.74 5.57
C VAL A 17 -1.53 8.61 4.36
N TRP A 18 -1.77 9.45 3.37
CA TRP A 18 -0.95 9.57 2.17
C TRP A 18 0.11 10.65 2.39
N LEU A 19 1.36 10.35 2.01
CA LEU A 19 2.49 11.29 2.00
C LEU A 19 2.69 11.91 0.61
N GLU A 20 2.19 11.24 -0.42
CA GLU A 20 2.20 11.65 -1.82
C GLU A 20 0.81 11.43 -2.42
N ASP A 21 0.49 12.06 -3.55
CA ASP A 21 -0.83 11.94 -4.16
C ASP A 21 -1.05 10.53 -4.76
N PRO A 22 -1.99 9.73 -4.21
CA PRO A 22 -2.28 8.40 -4.77
C PRO A 22 -2.87 8.43 -6.18
N GLU A 23 -3.43 9.57 -6.62
CA GLU A 23 -4.11 9.69 -7.91
C GLU A 23 -3.15 9.59 -9.11
N GLU A 24 -1.87 9.92 -8.89
CA GLU A 24 -0.82 9.89 -9.91
C GLU A 24 -0.17 8.49 -10.05
N LEU A 25 -0.40 7.60 -9.09
CA LEU A 25 0.30 6.32 -9.00
C LEU A 25 -0.54 5.15 -9.51
N ASP A 26 -0.11 4.47 -10.58
CA ASP A 26 -0.79 3.30 -11.15
C ASP A 26 -1.14 2.26 -10.07
N TYR A 27 -0.18 1.97 -9.20
CA TYR A 27 -0.33 1.07 -8.07
C TYR A 27 0.55 1.52 -6.90
N VAL A 28 0.30 0.97 -5.72
CA VAL A 28 1.24 0.98 -4.59
C VAL A 28 1.43 -0.45 -4.09
N ARG A 29 2.63 -0.79 -3.61
CA ARG A 29 2.83 -2.03 -2.83
C ARG A 29 2.29 -1.83 -1.43
N GLN A 30 1.79 -2.90 -0.81
CA GLN A 30 1.38 -2.89 0.59
C GLN A 30 2.08 -3.97 1.39
N ALA A 31 2.40 -3.66 2.65
CA ALA A 31 2.96 -4.60 3.62
C ALA A 31 2.50 -4.23 5.04
N LEU A 32 2.65 -5.16 5.98
CA LEU A 32 2.48 -4.89 7.41
C LEU A 32 3.85 -4.70 8.07
N ASP A 33 4.03 -3.55 8.71
CA ASP A 33 5.20 -3.24 9.53
C ASP A 33 4.86 -3.36 11.02
N LYS A 34 5.78 -3.93 11.80
CA LYS A 34 5.69 -3.91 13.27
C LYS A 34 6.26 -2.58 13.79
N THR A 35 5.46 -1.84 14.53
CA THR A 35 5.80 -0.49 14.99
C THR A 35 5.46 -0.30 16.47
N PRO A 36 6.16 0.56 17.22
CA PRO A 36 5.87 0.76 18.64
C PRO A 36 4.62 1.62 18.91
N ARG A 37 4.09 2.32 17.89
CA ARG A 37 3.01 3.32 18.04
C ARG A 37 1.91 3.08 17.02
N ARG A 38 0.65 3.22 17.45
CA ARG A 38 -0.56 3.11 16.61
C ARG A 38 -0.70 4.24 15.58
N ARG A 39 -0.16 5.42 15.89
CA ARG A 39 -0.36 6.67 15.14
C ARG A 39 0.95 7.36 14.80
N GLY A 40 0.90 8.30 13.86
CA GLY A 40 2.05 9.04 13.33
C GLY A 40 2.85 8.26 12.30
N LYS A 41 3.72 8.95 11.56
CA LYS A 41 4.57 8.34 10.53
C LYS A 41 5.48 7.26 11.15
N PRO A 42 5.37 5.99 10.73
CA PRO A 42 6.23 4.94 11.26
C PRO A 42 7.67 5.15 10.77
N ARG A 43 8.64 4.61 11.52
CA ARG A 43 10.02 4.53 11.01
C ARG A 43 10.02 3.61 9.78
N TYR A 44 10.71 4.04 8.74
CA TYR A 44 10.74 3.33 7.47
C TYR A 44 12.16 2.81 7.23
N HIS A 45 12.29 1.48 7.16
CA HIS A 45 13.58 0.79 7.01
C HIS A 45 13.62 -0.10 5.76
N ARG A 46 12.57 -0.06 4.94
CA ARG A 46 12.50 -0.82 3.69
C ARG A 46 13.20 -0.02 2.58
N ASP A 47 13.65 -0.73 1.56
CA ASP A 47 14.08 -0.10 0.32
C ASP A 47 12.92 0.67 -0.33
N GLY A 48 13.29 1.63 -1.18
CA GLY A 48 12.33 2.47 -1.89
C GLY A 48 11.75 3.60 -1.05
N ARG A 49 10.58 4.09 -1.46
CA ARG A 49 9.93 5.28 -0.92
C ARG A 49 8.58 4.93 -0.30
N MET A 50 8.32 5.46 0.89
CA MET A 50 7.02 5.34 1.56
C MET A 50 6.03 6.34 0.95
N ILE A 51 4.96 5.81 0.37
CA ILE A 51 3.85 6.59 -0.21
C ILE A 51 2.80 6.94 0.85
N GLY A 52 2.61 6.05 1.82
CA GLY A 52 1.60 6.24 2.85
C GLY A 52 1.60 5.13 3.88
N PHE A 53 0.67 5.22 4.83
CA PHE A 53 0.49 4.23 5.88
C PHE A 53 -0.91 4.32 6.47
N THR A 54 -1.30 3.31 7.24
CA THR A 54 -2.50 3.38 8.08
C THR A 54 -2.18 3.71 9.52
N GLU A 55 -3.07 4.45 10.16
CA GLU A 55 -3.12 4.56 11.62
C GLU A 55 -4.13 3.57 12.16
N LEU A 56 -3.87 3.08 13.37
CA LEU A 56 -4.77 2.16 14.06
C LEU A 56 -5.66 2.92 15.04
N GLY A 57 -6.85 2.38 15.27
CA GLY A 57 -7.78 2.87 16.29
C GLY A 57 -7.28 2.59 17.71
N ASP A 58 -7.87 3.24 18.69
CA ASP A 58 -7.41 3.16 20.09
C ASP A 58 -7.63 1.77 20.71
N THR A 59 -8.54 0.97 20.13
CA THR A 59 -8.82 -0.41 20.50
C THR A 59 -7.92 -1.45 19.81
N ALA A 60 -6.95 -1.01 19.00
CA ALA A 60 -6.03 -1.92 18.33
C ALA A 60 -5.09 -2.58 19.34
N GLU A 61 -5.10 -3.91 19.40
CA GLU A 61 -4.22 -4.67 20.28
C GLU A 61 -2.82 -4.82 19.67
N ALA A 62 -1.82 -4.78 20.55
CA ALA A 62 -0.46 -5.14 20.15
C ALA A 62 -0.37 -6.64 19.87
N ASP A 63 0.55 -7.02 18.98
CA ASP A 63 0.97 -8.40 18.80
C ASP A 63 1.48 -8.96 20.14
N PRO A 64 0.88 -10.03 20.69
CA PRO A 64 1.16 -10.48 22.06
C PRO A 64 2.62 -10.91 22.27
N ASP A 65 3.27 -11.41 21.21
CA ASP A 65 4.65 -11.89 21.29
C ASP A 65 5.67 -10.74 21.30
N SER A 66 5.37 -9.63 20.62
CA SER A 66 6.34 -8.52 20.44
C SER A 66 5.96 -7.23 21.14
N GLY A 67 4.72 -7.07 21.56
CA GLY A 67 4.18 -5.80 22.06
C GLY A 67 4.07 -4.71 20.98
N LEU A 68 4.30 -5.03 19.70
CA LEU A 68 4.29 -4.08 18.60
C LEU A 68 2.96 -4.07 17.85
N GLN A 69 2.65 -2.91 17.28
CA GLN A 69 1.47 -2.64 16.46
C GLN A 69 1.76 -3.02 15.00
N LYS A 70 0.93 -3.87 14.39
CA LYS A 70 0.99 -4.18 12.95
C LYS A 70 0.28 -3.08 12.17
N ARG A 71 1.02 -2.33 11.36
CA ARG A 71 0.48 -1.20 10.58
C ARG A 71 0.73 -1.41 9.12
N ARG A 72 -0.28 -1.16 8.29
CA ARG A 72 -0.12 -1.25 6.86
C ARG A 72 0.67 -0.04 6.37
N VAL A 73 1.66 -0.30 5.53
CA VAL A 73 2.48 0.71 4.85
C VAL A 73 2.33 0.54 3.34
N PHE A 74 2.34 1.67 2.64
CA PHE A 74 2.28 1.74 1.19
C PHE A 74 3.60 2.28 0.66
N TYR A 75 4.18 1.63 -0.34
CA TYR A 75 5.52 1.95 -0.82
C TYR A 75 5.70 1.63 -2.30
N LEU A 76 6.76 2.19 -2.87
CA LEU A 76 7.25 1.90 -4.22
C LEU A 76 8.76 1.67 -4.17
N LEU A 77 9.23 0.68 -4.93
CA LEU A 77 10.65 0.37 -5.11
C LEU A 77 11.22 1.09 -6.34
N PRO A 78 12.55 1.30 -6.42
CA PRO A 78 13.16 2.00 -7.55
C PRO A 78 12.91 1.38 -8.94
N HIS A 79 12.57 0.09 -9.00
CA HIS A 79 12.28 -0.66 -10.23
C HIS A 79 10.77 -0.89 -10.45
N ASP A 80 9.91 -0.27 -9.64
CA ASP A 80 8.48 -0.24 -9.92
C ASP A 80 8.17 0.65 -11.12
N ARG A 81 7.01 0.42 -11.75
CA ARG A 81 6.61 1.06 -13.02
C ARG A 81 6.63 2.59 -12.97
N ASP A 82 6.38 3.17 -11.80
CA ASP A 82 6.46 4.61 -11.55
C ASP A 82 7.82 5.22 -11.95
N ALA A 83 8.92 4.53 -11.64
CA ALA A 83 10.27 4.96 -11.98
C ALA A 83 10.77 4.30 -13.29
N GLU A 84 10.35 3.07 -13.55
CA GLU A 84 10.75 2.29 -14.73
C GLU A 84 9.52 1.80 -15.53
N PRO A 85 8.86 2.67 -16.31
CA PRO A 85 7.59 2.34 -16.99
C PRO A 85 7.72 1.22 -18.04
N HIS A 86 8.92 1.04 -18.59
CA HIS A 86 9.24 -0.03 -19.55
C HIS A 86 10.01 -1.20 -18.93
N GLY A 87 10.18 -1.21 -17.60
CA GLY A 87 10.94 -2.19 -16.85
C GLY A 87 10.16 -3.46 -16.52
N LEU A 88 10.56 -4.12 -15.42
CA LEU A 88 10.06 -5.44 -15.01
C LEU A 88 8.53 -5.51 -14.90
N TYR A 89 7.90 -4.43 -14.42
CA TYR A 89 6.47 -4.37 -14.16
C TYR A 89 5.67 -3.67 -15.27
N ARG A 90 6.21 -3.59 -16.50
CA ARG A 90 5.49 -3.03 -17.65
C ARG A 90 4.16 -3.74 -17.97
N GLU A 91 4.11 -5.07 -17.78
CA GLU A 91 2.97 -5.92 -18.19
C GLU A 91 1.99 -6.23 -17.05
N GLY A 92 2.40 -6.05 -15.79
CA GLY A 92 1.60 -6.42 -14.63
C GLY A 92 2.18 -5.86 -13.35
N ALA A 93 1.33 -5.57 -12.37
CA ALA A 93 1.78 -5.06 -11.08
C ALA A 93 2.32 -6.20 -10.18
N PRO A 94 3.26 -5.91 -9.26
CA PRO A 94 3.74 -6.86 -8.24
C PRO A 94 2.60 -7.56 -7.48
N GLY A 95 2.80 -8.77 -6.97
CA GLY A 95 1.74 -9.59 -6.36
C GLY A 95 0.96 -8.89 -5.25
N GLU A 96 1.67 -8.19 -4.36
CA GLU A 96 1.13 -7.39 -3.27
C GLU A 96 0.51 -6.06 -3.71
N ALA A 97 0.84 -5.58 -4.91
CA ALA A 97 0.46 -4.24 -5.34
C ALA A 97 -1.05 -4.12 -5.65
N VAL A 98 -1.62 -2.99 -5.27
CA VAL A 98 -3.04 -2.65 -5.43
C VAL A 98 -3.22 -1.24 -5.98
N ASP A 99 -4.39 -0.98 -6.56
CA ASP A 99 -4.77 0.37 -6.96
C ASP A 99 -5.02 1.23 -5.70
N PRO A 100 -4.26 2.32 -5.51
CA PRO A 100 -4.40 3.16 -4.32
C PRO A 100 -5.79 3.78 -4.20
N ARG A 101 -6.54 3.96 -5.30
CA ARG A 101 -7.93 4.47 -5.30
C ARG A 101 -8.94 3.53 -4.66
N THR A 102 -8.57 2.26 -4.49
CA THR A 102 -9.40 1.24 -3.86
C THR A 102 -9.07 1.04 -2.39
N ILE A 103 -8.09 1.78 -1.87
CA ILE A 103 -7.64 1.65 -0.50
C ILE A 103 -8.49 2.54 0.40
N GLY A 104 -9.07 1.90 1.41
CA GLY A 104 -9.63 2.58 2.56
C GLY A 104 -9.25 1.83 3.84
N PRO A 105 -9.55 2.41 5.01
CA PRO A 105 -9.39 1.72 6.28
C PRO A 105 -10.15 0.40 6.25
N ARG A 106 -9.50 -0.67 6.71
CA ARG A 106 -10.09 -2.02 6.82
C ARG A 106 -10.45 -2.67 5.48
N GLN A 107 -9.96 -2.10 4.37
CA GLN A 107 -10.18 -2.62 3.02
C GLN A 107 -8.87 -3.11 2.41
N VAL A 108 -8.86 -4.35 1.93
CA VAL A 108 -7.68 -5.07 1.40
C VAL A 108 -7.03 -4.39 0.19
N GLY A 109 -7.71 -3.44 -0.45
CA GLY A 109 -7.34 -2.91 -1.76
C GLY A 109 -7.60 -3.94 -2.86
N ARG A 110 -7.61 -3.50 -4.12
CA ARG A 110 -7.89 -4.37 -5.27
C ARG A 110 -6.92 -4.09 -6.40
N LYS A 111 -6.60 -5.14 -7.16
CA LYS A 111 -5.98 -5.00 -8.48
C LYS A 111 -7.06 -4.57 -9.47
N THR A 112 -6.93 -3.38 -10.02
CA THR A 112 -7.75 -2.83 -11.11
C THR A 112 -6.99 -2.92 -12.44
N GLU A 113 -7.66 -2.66 -13.56
CA GLU A 113 -6.99 -2.54 -14.86
C GLU A 113 -5.90 -1.48 -14.83
N ARG A 114 -6.16 -0.30 -14.23
CA ARG A 114 -5.17 0.76 -14.01
C ARG A 114 -3.94 0.24 -13.27
N SER A 115 -4.12 -0.44 -12.14
CA SER A 115 -2.96 -1.00 -11.43
C SER A 115 -2.19 -2.02 -12.26
N GLN A 116 -2.89 -2.86 -13.02
CA GLN A 116 -2.26 -3.92 -13.80
C GLN A 116 -1.54 -3.41 -15.04
N ARG A 117 -2.12 -2.45 -15.77
CA ARG A 117 -1.63 -2.02 -17.10
C ARG A 117 -1.16 -0.58 -17.17
N GLY A 118 -1.31 0.15 -16.08
CA GLY A 118 -1.04 1.58 -15.97
C GLY A 118 -2.23 2.43 -16.40
N LEU A 119 -2.10 3.74 -16.27
CA LEU A 119 -3.03 4.67 -16.91
C LEU A 119 -3.10 4.35 -18.40
N SER A 120 -4.26 3.89 -18.85
CA SER A 120 -4.58 3.87 -20.28
C SER A 120 -4.52 5.31 -20.75
N THR A 121 -3.40 5.75 -21.33
CA THR A 121 -3.41 7.01 -22.07
C THR A 121 -4.49 6.83 -23.13
N PRO A 122 -5.57 7.62 -23.17
CA PRO A 122 -6.50 7.52 -24.26
C PRO A 122 -5.69 7.82 -25.52
N THR A 123 -5.63 6.83 -26.43
CA THR A 123 -5.13 7.06 -27.78
C THR A 123 -5.96 8.19 -28.34
N VAL A 124 -5.35 9.38 -28.43
CA VAL A 124 -5.96 10.51 -29.15
C VAL A 124 -6.03 10.05 -30.60
N ALA A 125 -7.26 9.81 -31.06
CA ALA A 125 -7.56 9.47 -32.45
C ALA A 125 -7.35 10.66 -33.37
#